data_AF-A0A960PH61-F1
#
_entry.id   AF-A0A960PH61-F1
#
_cell.length_a   1.000
_cell.length_b   1.000
_cell.length_c   1.000
_cell.angle_alpha   90.00
_cell.angle_beta   90.00
_cell.angle_gamma   90.00
#
_symmetry.space_group_name_H-M   'P 1'
#
loop_
_entity.id
_entity.type
_entity.pdbx_description
1 polymer ?
#
loop_
_entity_poly.entity_id
_entity_poly.type
_entity_poly.pdbx_seq_one_letter_code
_entity_poly.pdbx_strand_id
1 'polypeptide(L)'
;MPTVMLIDGNSLTYRAFFALPTSLATASGQVTNAVFGFTSMLVNLVKEHRPDRIVVAFDLPEPTFRHQAVSTYKANRDATPDLLVQQMELVRRVVDTLALPVVEAPGFEADDVIA
;
A
#
# COMPACT_ATOMS: atom_id res chain seq x y z
N MET A 1 -26.65 -5.17 -5.24
CA MET A 1 -25.72 -4.92 -6.37
C MET A 1 -24.37 -5.49 -5.96
N PRO A 2 -23.60 -6.10 -6.87
CA PRO A 2 -22.26 -6.56 -6.53
C PRO A 2 -21.38 -5.37 -6.18
N THR A 3 -20.53 -5.55 -5.17
CA THR A 3 -19.63 -4.55 -4.58
C THR A 3 -18.18 -4.87 -4.92
N VAL A 4 -17.42 -3.82 -5.20
CA VAL A 4 -15.97 -3.92 -5.43
C VAL A 4 -15.27 -3.04 -4.41
N MET A 5 -14.31 -3.62 -3.69
CA MET A 5 -13.45 -2.90 -2.76
C MET A 5 -12.14 -2.56 -3.46
N LEU A 6 -11.87 -1.26 -3.60
CA LEU A 6 -10.62 -0.74 -4.14
C LEU A 6 -9.72 -0.30 -2.98
N ILE A 7 -8.51 -0.84 -2.92
CA ILE A 7 -7.55 -0.58 -1.85
C ILE A 7 -6.38 0.20 -2.42
N ASP A 8 -6.11 1.37 -1.87
CA ASP A 8 -4.81 2.05 -2.03
C ASP A 8 -3.78 1.35 -1.13
N GLY A 9 -2.91 0.55 -1.75
CA GLY A 9 -1.90 -0.24 -1.08
C GLY A 9 -0.81 0.61 -0.43
N ASN A 10 -0.43 1.72 -1.05
CA ASN A 10 0.59 2.64 -0.52
C ASN A 10 0.08 3.31 0.76
N SER A 11 -1.12 3.90 0.70
CA SER A 11 -1.74 4.57 1.84
C SER A 11 -2.01 3.63 3.00
N LEU A 12 -2.54 2.43 2.74
CA LEU A 12 -2.84 1.45 3.79
C LEU A 12 -1.56 0.94 4.47
N THR A 13 -0.49 0.71 3.70
CA THR A 13 0.82 0.29 4.22
C THR A 13 1.48 1.37 5.05
N TYR A 14 1.45 2.63 4.59
CA TYR A 14 1.95 3.78 5.34
C TYR A 14 1.24 3.90 6.69
N ARG A 15 -0.10 3.83 6.70
CA ARG A 15 -0.90 3.85 7.94
C ARG A 15 -0.52 2.73 8.89
N ALA A 16 -0.34 1.51 8.37
CA ALA A 16 0.07 0.36 9.16
C ALA A 16 1.44 0.55 9.81
N PHE A 17 2.42 1.10 9.08
CA PHE A 17 3.76 1.35 9.59
C PHE A 17 3.77 2.31 10.79
N PHE A 18 3.04 3.42 10.72
CA PHE A 18 3.01 4.42 11.80
C PHE A 18 2.06 4.05 12.94
N ALA A 19 1.13 3.11 12.73
CA ALA A 19 0.21 2.64 13.77
C ALA A 19 0.84 1.61 14.72
N LEU A 20 1.92 0.95 14.31
CA LEU A 20 2.49 -0.21 15.02
C LEU A 20 3.99 -0.04 15.27
N PRO A 21 4.50 -0.53 16.42
CA PRO A 21 5.90 -0.36 16.78
C PRO A 21 6.81 -1.16 15.84
N THR A 22 7.94 -0.55 15.44
CA THR A 22 8.97 -1.20 14.59
C THR A 22 9.73 -2.33 15.30
N SER A 23 9.50 -2.52 16.60
CA SER A 23 9.98 -3.71 17.33
C SER A 23 9.29 -5.01 16.90
N LEU A 24 8.19 -4.93 16.13
CA LEU A 24 7.62 -6.10 15.47
C LEU A 24 8.54 -6.56 14.34
N ALA A 25 9.39 -7.53 14.67
CA ALA A 25 10.35 -8.13 13.77
C ALA A 25 10.33 -9.66 13.86
N THR A 26 10.77 -10.32 12.80
CA THR A 26 10.98 -11.77 12.77
C THR A 26 12.20 -12.16 13.62
N ALA A 27 12.39 -13.45 13.87
CA ALA A 27 13.57 -13.96 14.58
C ALA A 27 14.90 -13.65 13.87
N SER A 28 14.89 -13.42 12.55
CA SER A 28 16.06 -12.99 11.78
C SER A 28 16.28 -11.47 11.79
N GLY A 29 15.42 -10.71 12.47
CA GLY A 29 15.53 -9.24 12.60
C GLY A 29 14.80 -8.45 11.50
N GLN A 30 14.13 -9.10 10.55
CA GLN A 30 13.34 -8.38 9.54
C GLN A 30 12.15 -7.68 10.21
N VAL A 31 12.10 -6.35 10.15
CA VAL A 31 10.98 -5.53 10.62
C VAL A 31 9.75 -5.78 9.74
N THR A 32 8.59 -5.97 10.36
CA THR A 32 7.34 -6.43 9.71
C THR A 32 6.09 -5.73 10.22
N ASN A 33 6.22 -4.63 10.96
CA ASN A 33 5.09 -3.88 11.52
C ASN A 33 4.09 -3.41 10.43
N ALA A 34 4.58 -2.91 9.30
CA ALA A 34 3.73 -2.50 8.18
C ALA A 34 3.02 -3.69 7.52
N VAL A 35 3.74 -4.80 7.34
CA VAL A 35 3.18 -6.05 6.75
C VAL A 35 2.06 -6.60 7.62
N PHE A 36 2.30 -6.70 8.93
CA PHE A 36 1.33 -7.18 9.90
C PHE A 36 0.11 -6.25 9.97
N GLY A 37 0.33 -4.93 10.05
CA GLY A 37 -0.74 -3.96 10.12
C GLY A 37 -1.59 -3.92 8.84
N PHE A 38 -0.96 -3.89 7.67
CA PHE A 38 -1.65 -3.93 6.37
C PHE A 38 -2.55 -5.17 6.28
N THR A 39 -1.99 -6.34 6.57
CA THR A 39 -2.73 -7.62 6.50
C THR A 39 -3.90 -7.63 7.47
N SER A 40 -3.70 -7.15 8.70
CA SER A 40 -4.75 -7.07 9.71
C SER A 40 -5.88 -6.12 9.30
N MET A 41 -5.54 -4.95 8.76
CA MET A 41 -6.50 -3.97 8.27
C MET A 41 -7.30 -4.53 7.08
N LEU A 42 -6.63 -5.15 6.11
CA LEU A 42 -7.28 -5.81 4.97
C LEU A 42 -8.26 -6.89 5.42
N VAL A 43 -7.84 -7.79 6.32
CA VAL A 43 -8.72 -8.84 6.87
C VAL A 43 -9.94 -8.26 7.57
N ASN A 44 -9.77 -7.17 8.32
CA ASN A 44 -10.89 -6.51 9.00
C ASN A 44 -11.86 -5.88 8.00
N LEU A 45 -11.37 -5.16 6.99
CA LEU A 45 -12.20 -4.57 5.92
C LEU A 45 -13.02 -5.64 5.20
N VAL A 46 -12.41 -6.77 4.84
CA VAL A 46 -13.10 -7.88 4.18
C VAL A 46 -14.17 -8.49 5.07
N LYS A 47 -13.88 -8.68 6.36
CA LYS A 47 -14.86 -9.22 7.33
C LYS A 47 -16.06 -8.30 7.52
N GLU A 48 -15.80 -7.00 7.61
CA GLU A 48 -16.83 -5.98 7.90
C GLU A 48 -17.71 -5.71 6.68
N HIS A 49 -17.11 -5.47 5.51
CA HIS A 49 -17.84 -5.05 4.33
C HIS A 49 -18.27 -6.20 3.42
N ARG A 50 -17.65 -7.39 3.54
CA ARG A 50 -17.94 -8.59 2.74
C ARG A 50 -18.07 -8.29 1.23
N PRO A 51 -17.05 -7.67 0.61
CA PRO A 51 -17.13 -7.28 -0.79
C PRO A 51 -17.15 -8.51 -1.71
N ASP A 52 -17.81 -8.39 -2.86
CA ASP A 52 -17.84 -9.47 -3.87
C ASP A 52 -16.50 -9.58 -4.62
N ARG A 53 -15.75 -8.47 -4.72
CA ARG A 53 -14.44 -8.37 -5.37
C ARG A 53 -13.53 -7.40 -4.64
N ILE A 54 -12.23 -7.64 -4.72
CA ILE A 54 -11.19 -6.78 -4.14
C ILE A 54 -10.14 -6.53 -5.23
N VAL A 55 -9.66 -5.30 -5.32
CA VAL A 55 -8.53 -4.90 -6.16
C VAL A 55 -7.62 -3.99 -5.35
N VAL A 56 -6.30 -4.16 -5.49
CA VAL A 56 -5.31 -3.32 -4.83
C VAL A 56 -4.56 -2.50 -5.88
N ALA A 57 -4.41 -1.20 -5.64
CA ALA A 57 -3.59 -0.32 -6.45
C ALA A 57 -2.29 0.03 -5.71
N PHE A 58 -1.18 0.10 -6.43
CA PHE A 58 0.10 0.59 -5.91
C PHE A 58 0.66 1.68 -6.83
N ASP A 59 1.38 2.63 -6.24
CA ASP A 59 2.17 3.58 -6.99
C ASP A 59 3.34 2.88 -7.67
N LEU A 60 3.71 3.37 -8.85
CA LEU A 60 4.95 3.01 -9.52
C LEU A 60 6.05 4.05 -9.22
N PRO A 61 7.34 3.66 -9.27
CA PRO A 61 8.45 4.56 -8.94
C PRO A 61 8.64 5.70 -9.95
N GLU A 62 8.08 5.59 -11.16
CA GLU A 62 8.19 6.60 -12.20
C GLU A 62 7.49 7.92 -11.82
N PRO A 63 8.07 9.09 -12.16
CA PRO A 63 7.43 10.38 -11.93
C PRO A 63 6.06 10.48 -12.60
N THR A 64 5.05 10.91 -11.84
CA THR A 64 3.69 11.06 -12.35
C THR A 64 3.53 12.32 -13.21
N PHE A 65 2.41 12.42 -13.95
CA PHE A 65 2.10 13.63 -14.73
C PHE A 65 2.12 14.92 -13.87
N ARG A 66 1.79 14.83 -12.57
CA ARG A 66 1.86 15.96 -11.63
C ARG A 66 3.30 16.38 -11.33
N HIS A 67 4.23 15.43 -11.20
CA HIS A 67 5.65 15.73 -11.03
C HIS A 67 6.24 16.39 -12.28
N GLN A 68 5.77 16.01 -13.46
CA GLN A 68 6.18 16.64 -14.73
C GLN A 68 5.62 18.05 -14.88
N ALA A 69 4.38 18.28 -14.45
CA ALA A 69 3.74 19.60 -14.52
C ALA A 69 4.26 20.58 -13.46
N VAL A 70 4.57 20.09 -12.26
CA VAL A 70 5.00 20.91 -11.11
C VAL A 70 6.15 20.22 -10.38
N SER A 71 7.36 20.76 -10.53
CA SER A 71 8.58 20.18 -9.95
C SER A 71 8.61 20.17 -8.41
N THR A 72 7.82 21.04 -7.76
CA THR A 72 7.69 21.11 -6.30
C THR A 72 6.52 20.28 -5.76
N TYR A 73 5.81 19.54 -6.63
CA TYR A 73 4.73 18.67 -6.20
C TYR A 73 5.25 17.65 -5.17
N LYS A 74 4.58 17.57 -4.02
CA LYS A 74 4.98 16.74 -2.86
C LYS A 74 6.37 17.02 -2.27
N ALA A 75 7.06 18.10 -2.66
CA ALA A 75 8.41 18.42 -2.14
C ALA A 75 8.47 18.66 -0.62
N ASN A 76 7.34 19.03 0.01
CA ASN A 76 7.24 19.24 1.46
C ASN A 76 6.90 17.95 2.23
N ARG A 77 6.81 16.79 1.58
CA ARG A 77 6.59 15.51 2.28
C ARG A 77 7.93 15.00 2.81
N ASP A 78 7.91 14.47 4.02
CA ASP A 78 9.05 13.76 4.57
C ASP A 78 9.41 12.55 3.70
N ALA A 79 10.70 12.24 3.63
CA ALA A 79 11.17 11.04 2.97
C ALA A 79 10.52 9.81 3.62
N THR A 80 10.10 8.85 2.80
CA THR A 80 9.56 7.58 3.30
C THR A 80 10.66 6.85 4.08
N PRO A 81 10.43 6.43 5.34
CA PRO A 81 11.46 5.75 6.13
C PRO A 81 11.99 4.49 5.43
N ASP A 82 13.30 4.24 5.48
CA ASP A 82 13.92 3.07 4.83
C ASP A 82 13.30 1.74 5.30
N LEU A 83 12.96 1.64 6.59
CA LEU A 83 12.27 0.46 7.15
C LEU A 83 10.89 0.23 6.55
N LEU A 84 10.20 1.28 6.09
CA LEU A 84 8.94 1.16 5.39
C LEU A 84 9.18 0.71 3.95
N VAL A 85 10.15 1.32 3.25
CA VAL A 85 10.53 0.94 1.87
C VAL A 85 10.85 -0.55 1.78
N GLN A 86 11.62 -1.09 2.74
CA GLN A 86 11.97 -2.52 2.82
C GLN A 86 10.75 -3.45 2.99
N GLN A 87 9.64 -2.95 3.54
CA GLN A 87 8.43 -3.74 3.76
C GLN A 87 7.44 -3.69 2.59
N MET A 88 7.60 -2.76 1.64
CA MET A 88 6.68 -2.63 0.50
C MET A 88 6.66 -3.89 -0.37
N GLU A 89 7.82 -4.50 -0.62
CA GLU A 89 7.90 -5.76 -1.37
C GLU A 89 7.19 -6.89 -0.62
N LEU A 90 7.34 -6.96 0.70
CA LEU A 90 6.67 -7.97 1.53
C LEU A 90 5.15 -7.79 1.52
N VAL A 91 4.65 -6.55 1.54
CA VAL A 91 3.22 -6.27 1.40
C VAL A 91 2.71 -6.71 0.03
N ARG A 92 3.41 -6.38 -1.05
CA ARG A 92 3.07 -6.86 -2.39
C ARG A 92 3.01 -8.39 -2.45
N ARG A 93 3.97 -9.07 -1.81
CA ARG A 93 3.96 -10.54 -1.70
C ARG A 93 2.74 -11.09 -0.94
N VAL A 94 2.26 -10.39 0.09
CA VAL A 94 1.00 -10.77 0.76
C VAL A 94 -0.17 -10.67 -0.20
N VAL A 95 -0.29 -9.55 -0.93
CA VAL A 95 -1.37 -9.33 -1.92
C VAL A 95 -1.35 -10.41 -3.01
N ASP A 96 -0.16 -10.73 -3.54
CA ASP A 96 0.06 -11.79 -4.52
C ASP A 96 -0.28 -13.18 -3.97
N THR A 97 0.14 -13.50 -2.74
CA THR A 97 -0.16 -14.79 -2.08
C THR A 97 -1.67 -14.98 -1.86
N LEU A 98 -2.40 -13.89 -1.63
CA LEU A 98 -3.86 -13.88 -1.50
C LEU A 98 -4.57 -13.91 -2.87
N ALA A 99 -3.82 -13.95 -3.97
CA ALA A 99 -4.32 -13.91 -5.35
C ALA A 99 -5.24 -12.71 -5.62
N LEU A 100 -4.94 -11.57 -4.99
CA LEU A 100 -5.69 -10.34 -5.19
C LEU A 100 -5.18 -9.63 -6.45
N PRO A 101 -6.07 -9.22 -7.37
CA PRO A 101 -5.68 -8.42 -8.52
C PRO A 101 -4.98 -7.13 -8.09
N VAL A 102 -3.85 -6.85 -8.74
CA VAL A 102 -3.09 -5.61 -8.58
C VAL A 102 -3.20 -4.78 -9.86
N VAL A 103 -3.48 -3.49 -9.72
CA VAL A 103 -3.56 -2.54 -10.84
C VAL A 103 -2.61 -1.38 -10.63
N GLU A 104 -1.80 -1.09 -11.64
CA GLU A 104 -0.72 -0.12 -11.60
C GLU A 104 -0.63 0.54 -12.98
N ALA A 105 -0.34 1.83 -13.03
CA ALA A 105 -0.29 2.57 -14.29
C ALA A 105 0.92 3.51 -14.31
N PRO A 106 1.87 3.36 -15.26
CA PRO A 106 3.02 4.25 -15.36
C PRO A 106 2.58 5.70 -15.54
N GLY A 107 3.16 6.61 -14.76
CA GLY A 107 2.83 8.04 -14.79
C GLY A 107 1.60 8.45 -13.97
N PHE A 108 0.98 7.51 -13.26
CA PHE A 108 -0.19 7.72 -12.41
C PHE A 108 0.08 7.25 -10.96
N GLU A 109 -0.60 7.87 -10.01
CA GLU A 109 -0.64 7.45 -8.61
C GLU A 109 -1.79 6.46 -8.37
N ALA A 110 -1.77 5.73 -7.25
CA ALA A 110 -2.79 4.76 -6.90
C ALA A 110 -4.19 5.39 -6.80
N ASP A 111 -4.28 6.64 -6.34
CA ASP A 111 -5.53 7.39 -6.32
C ASP A 111 -6.06 7.69 -7.74
N ASP A 112 -5.18 7.97 -8.70
CA ASP A 112 -5.55 8.12 -10.12
C ASP A 112 -6.03 6.81 -10.73
N VAL A 113 -5.46 5.68 -10.33
CA VAL A 113 -5.87 4.33 -10.79
C VAL A 113 -7.25 3.95 -10.23
N ILE A 114 -7.58 4.43 -9.03
CA ILE A 114 -8.85 4.15 -8.34
C ILE A 114 -10.01 5.02 -8.86
N ALA A 115 -9.71 6.19 -9.44
CA ALA A 115 -10.68 7.22 -9.82
C ALA A 115 -11.67 6.83 -10.96
#